data_AF-A0A2T1DDZ0-F1
#
_entry.id   AF-A0A2T1DDZ0-F1
#
_cell.length_a   1.000
_cell.length_b   1.000
_cell.length_c   1.000
_cell.angle_alpha   90.00
_cell.angle_beta   90.00
_cell.angle_gamma   90.00
#
_symmetry.space_group_name_H-M   'P 1'
#
loop_
_entity.id
_entity.type
_entity.pdbx_description
1 polymer ?
#
loop_
_entity_poly.entity_id
_entity_poly.type
_entity_poly.pdbx_seq_one_letter_code
_entity_poly.pdbx_strand_id
1 'polypeptide(L)'
;MSSPAIHTVVKMLGSLPAEIQERVAEHIREYVSDLQDEARWDESFRKTQDNFVAAARHAKQEIAEGQASAMDYEQRFWIGSHDKYEKFSS
;
A
#
# COMPACT_ATOMS: atom_id res chain seq x y z
N MET A 1 26.20 6.29 -8.29
CA MET A 1 27.24 5.71 -7.41
C MET A 1 26.62 5.33 -6.09
N SER A 2 27.08 4.23 -5.47
CA SER A 2 26.63 3.83 -4.14
C SER A 2 27.18 4.77 -3.07
N SER A 3 26.43 5.03 -1.98
CA SER A 3 26.89 5.95 -0.93
C SER A 3 27.94 5.29 -0.03
N PRO A 4 28.83 6.08 0.62
CA PRO A 4 29.77 5.54 1.62
C PRO A 4 29.10 4.75 2.75
N ALA A 5 27.85 5.10 3.08
CA ALA A 5 27.05 4.38 4.07
C ALA A 5 26.73 2.95 3.61
N ILE A 6 26.32 2.76 2.35
CA ILE A 6 26.06 1.41 1.80
C ILE A 6 27.33 0.56 1.79
N HIS A 7 28.47 1.13 1.42
CA HIS A 7 29.74 0.42 1.49
C HIS A 7 30.09 -0.05 2.91
N THR A 8 29.78 0.78 3.91
CA THR A 8 30.01 0.44 5.32
C THR A 8 29.09 -0.69 5.77
N VAL A 9 27.80 -0.62 5.42
CA VAL A 9 26.84 -1.69 5.72
C VAL A 9 27.27 -3.01 5.09
N VAL A 10 27.66 -3.02 3.82
CA VAL A 10 28.15 -4.25 3.14
C VAL A 10 29.35 -4.84 3.86
N LYS A 11 30.33 -4.02 4.28
CA LYS A 11 31.49 -4.50 5.05
C LYS A 11 31.09 -5.08 6.41
N MET A 12 30.18 -4.42 7.13
CA MET A 12 29.70 -4.89 8.43
C MET A 12 28.99 -6.23 8.29
N LEU A 13 28.07 -6.36 7.33
CA LEU A 13 27.35 -7.61 7.07
C LEU A 13 28.29 -8.73 6.64
N GLY A 14 29.22 -8.46 5.72
CA GLY A 14 30.19 -9.45 5.23
C GLY A 14 31.17 -9.96 6.29
N SER A 15 31.30 -9.28 7.44
CA SER A 15 32.16 -9.70 8.55
C SER A 15 31.48 -10.69 9.52
N LEU A 16 30.17 -10.90 9.39
CA LEU A 16 29.40 -11.79 10.26
C LEU A 16 29.53 -13.27 9.81
N PRO A 17 29.26 -14.25 10.69
CA PRO A 17 29.10 -15.65 10.29
C PRO A 17 27.98 -15.83 9.26
N ALA A 18 28.11 -16.83 8.38
CA ALA A 18 27.18 -17.03 7.26
C ALA A 18 25.72 -17.20 7.72
N GLU A 19 25.45 -17.92 8.81
CA GLU A 19 24.08 -18.04 9.33
C GLU A 19 23.47 -16.70 9.78
N ILE A 20 24.32 -15.77 10.26
CA ILE A 20 23.88 -14.44 10.67
C ILE A 20 23.69 -13.55 9.45
N GLN A 21 24.56 -13.66 8.43
CA GLN A 21 24.43 -12.91 7.17
C GLN A 21 23.07 -13.17 6.52
N GLU A 22 22.66 -14.44 6.41
CA GLU A 22 21.38 -14.79 5.78
C GLU A 22 20.18 -14.28 6.58
N ARG A 23 20.23 -14.41 7.91
CA ARG A 23 19.16 -13.88 8.77
C ARG A 23 19.01 -12.36 8.62
N VAL A 24 20.13 -11.63 8.58
CA VAL A 24 20.10 -10.18 8.42
C VAL A 24 19.67 -9.77 7.01
N ALA A 25 20.09 -10.52 5.99
CA ALA A 25 19.68 -10.28 4.60
C ALA A 25 18.16 -10.37 4.44
N GLU A 26 17.51 -11.31 5.12
CA GLU A 26 16.06 -11.44 5.07
C GLU A 26 15.33 -10.23 5.66
N HIS A 27 15.73 -9.79 6.87
CA HIS A 27 15.14 -8.60 7.49
C HIS A 27 15.38 -7.32 6.67
N ILE A 28 16.55 -7.18 6.04
CA ILE A 28 16.82 -6.04 5.15
C ILE A 28 15.92 -6.10 3.92
N ARG A 29 15.63 -7.29 3.38
CA ARG A 29 14.74 -7.47 2.23
C ARG A 29 13.33 -6.98 2.55
N GLU A 30 12.79 -7.41 3.69
CA GLU A 30 11.47 -6.97 4.19
C GLU A 30 11.45 -5.45 4.37
N TYR A 31 12.44 -4.90 5.08
CA TYR A 31 12.53 -3.46 5.33
C TYR A 31 12.63 -2.63 4.04
N VAL A 32 13.40 -3.09 3.04
CA VAL A 32 13.49 -2.43 1.73
C VAL A 32 12.17 -2.50 0.99
N SER A 33 11.43 -3.61 1.07
CA SER A 33 10.10 -3.73 0.48
C SER A 33 9.14 -2.72 1.09
N ASP A 34 9.09 -2.60 2.41
CA ASP A 34 8.23 -1.64 3.11
C ASP A 34 8.53 -0.20 2.69
N LEU A 35 9.80 0.17 2.59
CA LEU A 35 10.21 1.51 2.13
C LEU A 35 9.80 1.77 0.67
N GLN A 36 9.87 0.77 -0.20
CA GLN A 36 9.44 0.91 -1.58
C GLN A 36 7.92 1.06 -1.68
N ASP A 37 7.18 0.36 -0.83
CA ASP A 37 5.73 0.43 -0.79
C ASP A 37 5.26 1.80 -0.29
N GLU A 38 5.88 2.31 0.78
CA GLU A 38 5.62 3.67 1.29
C GLU A 38 5.96 4.74 0.23
N ALA A 39 7.09 4.61 -0.47
CA ALA A 39 7.45 5.55 -1.53
C ALA A 39 6.45 5.55 -2.69
N ARG A 40 5.90 4.38 -3.07
CA ARG A 40 4.83 4.28 -4.08
C ARG A 40 3.54 4.89 -3.57
N TRP A 41 3.22 4.69 -2.29
CA TRP A 41 2.07 5.30 -1.64
C TRP A 41 2.17 6.83 -1.68
N ASP A 42 3.29 7.38 -1.23
CA ASP A 42 3.54 8.83 -1.22
C ASP A 42 3.44 9.45 -2.61
N GLU A 43 4.01 8.79 -3.62
CA GLU A 43 3.93 9.28 -4.99
C GLU A 43 2.47 9.28 -5.50
N SER A 44 1.73 8.21 -5.23
CA SER A 44 0.32 8.06 -5.63
C SER A 44 -0.56 9.07 -4.91
N PHE A 45 -0.33 9.26 -3.61
CA PHE A 45 -1.05 10.21 -2.79
C PHE A 45 -0.78 11.65 -3.25
N ARG A 46 0.47 12.03 -3.46
CA ARG A 46 0.84 13.36 -3.96
C ARG A 46 0.15 13.70 -5.29
N LYS A 47 0.00 12.74 -6.19
CA LYS A 47 -0.69 12.93 -7.49
C LYS A 47 -2.20 13.11 -7.34
N THR A 48 -2.80 12.62 -6.25
CA THR A 48 -4.26 12.52 -6.08
C THR A 48 -4.79 13.37 -4.93
N GLN A 49 -3.93 14.03 -4.17
CA GLN A 49 -4.28 14.82 -2.98
C GLN A 49 -5.35 15.89 -3.28
N ASP A 50 -5.19 16.64 -4.37
CA ASP A 50 -6.15 17.68 -4.73
C ASP A 50 -7.54 17.11 -5.06
N ASN A 51 -7.58 15.95 -5.74
CA ASN A 51 -8.83 15.24 -6.03
C ASN A 51 -9.49 14.74 -4.75
N PHE A 52 -8.71 14.23 -3.79
CA PHE A 52 -9.23 13.83 -2.48
C PHE A 52 -9.82 15.01 -1.70
N VAL A 53 -9.14 16.16 -1.70
CA VAL A 53 -9.64 17.37 -1.05
C VAL A 53 -10.93 17.86 -1.72
N ALA A 54 -10.97 17.86 -3.06
CA ALA A 54 -12.16 18.23 -3.82
C ALA A 54 -13.34 17.28 -3.53
N ALA A 55 -13.10 15.97 -3.56
CA ALA A 55 -14.12 14.96 -3.24
C ALA A 55 -14.63 15.09 -1.81
N ALA A 56 -13.74 15.33 -0.83
CA ALA A 56 -14.14 15.52 0.56
C ALA A 56 -14.97 16.80 0.76
N ARG A 57 -14.65 17.88 0.04
CA ARG A 57 -15.46 19.12 0.06
C ARG A 57 -16.83 18.90 -0.57
N HIS A 58 -16.87 18.20 -1.71
CA HIS A 58 -18.12 17.85 -2.38
C HIS A 58 -19.03 17.02 -1.47
N ALA A 59 -18.49 15.96 -0.85
CA ALA A 59 -19.25 15.12 0.07
C ALA A 59 -19.81 15.93 1.26
N LYS A 60 -19.05 16.88 1.80
CA LYS A 60 -19.56 17.79 2.86
C LYS A 60 -20.70 18.67 2.37
N GLN A 61 -20.63 19.13 1.14
CA GLN A 61 -21.69 19.92 0.52
C GLN A 61 -22.96 19.08 0.29
N GLU A 62 -22.82 17.88 -0.26
CA GLU A 62 -23.95 16.95 -0.43
C GLU A 62 -24.63 16.60 0.89
N ILE A 63 -23.86 16.44 1.98
CA ILE A 63 -24.41 16.26 3.33
C ILE A 63 -25.21 17.49 3.77
N ALA A 64 -24.66 18.70 3.61
CA ALA A 64 -25.33 19.93 4.00
C ALA A 64 -26.61 20.21 3.18
N GLU A 65 -26.61 19.80 1.91
CA GLU A 65 -27.74 19.90 0.99
C GLU A 65 -28.77 18.76 1.18
N GLY A 66 -28.52 17.81 2.09
CA GLY A 66 -29.40 16.67 2.34
C GLY A 66 -29.42 15.63 1.21
N GLN A 67 -28.45 15.68 0.30
CA GLN A 67 -28.31 14.78 -0.84
C GLN A 67 -27.49 13.52 -0.49
N ALA A 68 -26.77 13.52 0.63
CA ALA A 68 -25.98 12.38 1.06
C ALA A 68 -26.86 11.25 1.63
N SER A 69 -26.59 10.02 1.18
CA SER A 69 -27.13 8.79 1.78
C SER A 69 -26.07 8.12 2.64
N ALA A 70 -26.49 7.42 3.70
CA ALA A 70 -25.59 6.56 4.47
C ALA A 70 -24.98 5.49 3.56
N MET A 71 -23.68 5.25 3.73
CA MET A 71 -22.98 4.21 2.98
C MET A 71 -23.52 2.84 3.40
N ASP A 72 -24.14 2.12 2.47
CA ASP A 72 -24.63 0.76 2.69
C ASP A 72 -23.47 -0.23 2.53
N TYR A 73 -23.05 -0.82 3.66
CA TYR A 73 -21.94 -1.77 3.70
C TYR A 73 -22.35 -3.19 3.24
N GLU A 74 -23.65 -3.51 3.17
CA GLU A 74 -24.13 -4.85 2.78
C GLU A 74 -24.17 -5.03 1.25
N GLN A 75 -24.49 -3.98 0.49
CA GLN A 75 -24.48 -4.01 -0.98
C GLN A 75 -23.11 -4.30 -1.59
N ARG A 76 -22.02 -3.89 -0.93
CA ARG A 76 -20.66 -4.03 -1.48
C ARG A 76 -20.10 -5.46 -1.37
N PHE A 77 -20.65 -6.29 -0.50
CA PHE A 77 -20.23 -7.69 -0.33
C PHE A 77 -20.74 -8.62 -1.45
N TRP A 78 -21.81 -8.23 -2.15
CA TRP A 78 -22.48 -9.06 -3.15
C TRP A 78 -21.85 -9.03 -4.54
N ILE A 79 -21.14 -7.95 -4.90
CA ILE A 79 -20.55 -7.80 -6.25
C ILE A 79 -19.32 -8.70 -6.46
N GLY A 80 -18.67 -9.15 -5.37
CA GLY A 80 -17.52 -10.08 -5.45
C GLY A 80 -17.87 -11.57 -5.34
N SER A 81 -19.11 -11.90 -4.96
CA SER A 81 -19.49 -13.29 -4.63
C SER A 81 -20.29 -13.99 -5.73
N HIS A 82 -20.86 -13.25 -6.69
CA HIS A 82 -21.69 -13.83 -7.75
C HIS A 82 -20.92 -14.35 -8.98
N ASP A 83 -19.72 -13.83 -9.25
CA ASP A 83 -19.02 -14.12 -10.51
C ASP A 83 -18.24 -15.45 -10.51
N LYS A 84 -18.17 -16.16 -9.36
CA LYS A 84 -17.41 -17.42 -9.25
C LYS A 84 -18.26 -18.70 -9.32
N TYR A 85 -19.59 -18.62 -9.22
CA TYR A 85 -20.42 -19.83 -9.11
C TYR A 85 -21.24 -20.17 -10.37
N GLU A 86 -21.30 -19.29 -11.38
CA GLU A 86 -22.04 -19.59 -12.62
C GLU A 86 -21.25 -20.40 -13.66
N LYS A 87 -19.91 -20.52 -13.53
CA LYS A 87 -19.07 -21.22 -14.52
C LYS A 87 -18.84 -22.72 -14.29
N PHE A 88 -19.44 -23.33 -13.27
CA PHE A 88 -19.22 -24.75 -12.94
C PHE A 88 -20.50 -25.62 -13.00
N SER A 89 -21.54 -25.17 -13.70
CA SER A 89 -22.82 -25.89 -13.82
C SER A 89 -23.29 -26.02 -15.27
N SER A 90 -22.45 -26.55 -16.16
CA SER A 90 -22.93 -27.09 -17.44
C SER A 90 -22.15 -28.31 -17.89
#